data_AF-A0A2W6YLP0-F1
#
_entry.id   AF-A0A2W6YLP0-F1
#
_cell.length_a   1.000
_cell.length_b   1.000
_cell.length_c   1.000
_cell.angle_alpha   90.00
_cell.angle_beta   90.00
_cell.angle_gamma   90.00
#
_symmetry.space_group_name_H-M   'P 1'
#
loop_
_entity.id
_entity.type
_entity.pdbx_description
1 polymer ?
#
loop_
_entity_poly.entity_id
_entity_poly.type
_entity_poly.pdbx_seq_one_letter_code
_entity_poly.pdbx_strand_id
1 'polypeptide(L)'
;TLPDALIREWQPLSNVLLAFGPMTLTPDQVQWSSGQVSPYTLISTEGGYLLELEASPSFYDTQNRYIKLIPKTDANTAKSIEVAFYTDDSQLQNDEYIMYGGYFAE
;
A
#
# COMPACT_ATOMS: atom_id res chain seq x y z
N THR A 1 12.34 -8.50 -1.05
CA THR A 1 11.31 -8.41 -2.10
C THR A 1 9.95 -8.71 -1.49
N LEU A 2 8.86 -8.30 -2.15
CA LEU A 2 7.53 -8.70 -1.71
C LEU A 2 7.32 -10.21 -1.97
N PRO A 3 6.54 -10.91 -1.12
CA PRO A 3 6.05 -12.26 -1.41
C PRO A 3 5.18 -12.28 -2.66
N ASP A 4 5.26 -13.34 -3.45
CA ASP A 4 4.50 -13.49 -4.70
C ASP A 4 2.98 -13.40 -4.49
N ALA A 5 2.47 -13.83 -3.34
CA ALA A 5 1.06 -13.71 -3.02
C ALA A 5 0.60 -12.26 -2.81
N LEU A 6 1.51 -11.31 -2.54
CA LEU A 6 1.20 -9.88 -2.48
C LEU A 6 1.25 -9.20 -3.85
N ILE A 7 1.94 -9.81 -4.82
CA ILE A 7 2.11 -9.31 -6.18
C ILE A 7 0.88 -9.70 -7.01
N ARG A 8 -0.13 -8.83 -7.02
CA ARG A 8 -1.41 -9.02 -7.69
C ARG A 8 -2.24 -7.73 -7.68
N GLU A 9 -3.39 -7.79 -8.34
CA GLU A 9 -4.45 -6.83 -8.14
C GLU A 9 -5.18 -7.08 -6.81
N TRP A 10 -5.49 -5.97 -6.14
CA TRP A 10 -6.14 -5.88 -4.85
C TRP A 10 -7.37 -4.98 -5.00
N GLN A 11 -8.54 -5.53 -4.69
CA GLN A 11 -9.84 -4.86 -4.80
C GLN A 11 -10.18 -4.10 -3.50
N PRO A 12 -10.59 -2.83 -3.55
CA PRO A 12 -10.83 -2.01 -2.36
C PRO A 12 -12.01 -2.56 -1.55
N LEU A 13 -11.83 -2.67 -0.24
CA LEU A 13 -12.85 -3.10 0.72
C LEU A 13 -13.41 -1.94 1.55
N SER A 14 -12.61 -0.91 1.81
CA SER A 14 -13.01 0.23 2.65
C SER A 14 -13.46 1.44 1.82
N ASN A 15 -14.41 2.21 2.36
CA ASN A 15 -14.95 3.40 1.72
C ASN A 15 -13.88 4.41 1.28
N VAL A 16 -12.82 4.57 2.08
CA VAL A 16 -11.71 5.46 1.74
C VAL A 16 -10.96 4.97 0.50
N LEU A 17 -10.74 3.66 0.36
CA LEU A 17 -10.00 3.09 -0.76
C LEU A 17 -10.85 2.94 -2.03
N LEU A 18 -12.18 2.87 -1.89
CA LEU A 18 -13.09 2.88 -3.04
C LEU A 18 -12.88 4.12 -3.93
N ALA A 19 -12.48 5.25 -3.35
CA ALA A 19 -12.19 6.47 -4.11
C ALA A 19 -10.92 6.38 -4.97
N PHE A 20 -9.99 5.47 -4.64
CA PHE A 20 -8.73 5.28 -5.38
C PHE A 20 -8.79 4.09 -6.33
N GLY A 21 -9.75 3.20 -6.09
CA GLY A 21 -10.01 1.99 -6.85
C GLY A 21 -8.97 0.89 -6.60
N PRO A 22 -8.97 -0.15 -7.46
CA PRO A 22 -8.04 -1.26 -7.36
C PRO A 22 -6.57 -0.83 -7.33
N MET A 23 -5.80 -1.54 -6.53
CA MET A 23 -4.35 -1.39 -6.43
C MET A 23 -3.68 -2.63 -7.02
N THR A 24 -2.83 -2.47 -8.02
CA THR A 24 -1.99 -3.53 -8.55
C THR A 24 -0.59 -3.40 -7.97
N LEU A 25 -0.15 -4.41 -7.23
CA LEU A 25 1.24 -4.56 -6.79
C LEU A 25 1.98 -5.45 -7.77
N THR A 26 3.10 -4.94 -8.26
CA THR A 26 4.05 -5.65 -9.12
C THR A 26 5.37 -5.83 -8.35
N PRO A 27 6.37 -6.56 -8.88
CA PRO A 27 7.67 -6.71 -8.22
C PRO A 27 8.43 -5.39 -7.98
N ASP A 28 8.15 -4.33 -8.74
CA ASP A 28 8.92 -3.09 -8.79
C ASP A 28 8.09 -1.81 -8.62
N GLN A 29 6.77 -1.86 -8.84
CA GLN A 29 5.89 -0.70 -8.71
C GLN A 29 4.51 -1.03 -8.13
N VAL A 30 3.86 0.00 -7.61
CA VAL A 30 2.43 0.01 -7.27
C VAL A 30 1.69 0.88 -8.27
N GLN A 31 0.52 0.42 -8.71
CA GLN A 31 -0.37 1.14 -9.61
C GLN A 31 -1.77 1.18 -9.01
N TRP A 32 -2.40 2.35 -9.05
CA TRP A 32 -3.83 2.49 -8.75
C TRP A 32 -4.62 2.69 -10.03
N SER A 33 -5.87 2.23 -10.06
CA SER A 33 -6.77 2.42 -11.21
C SER A 33 -7.04 3.90 -11.52
N SER A 34 -6.79 4.79 -10.56
CA SER A 34 -6.78 6.25 -10.77
C SER A 34 -5.71 6.72 -11.78
N GLY A 35 -4.81 5.83 -12.22
CA GLY A 35 -3.72 6.12 -13.16
C GLY A 35 -2.40 6.49 -12.49
N GLN A 36 -2.38 6.58 -11.16
CA GLN A 36 -1.16 6.84 -10.40
C GLN A 36 -0.29 5.59 -10.34
N VAL A 37 0.98 5.74 -10.67
CA VAL A 37 1.99 4.68 -10.68
C VAL A 37 3.19 5.18 -9.91
N SER A 38 3.73 4.34 -9.02
CA SER A 38 4.98 4.61 -8.34
C SER A 38 5.85 3.36 -8.29
N PRO A 39 7.08 3.41 -8.81
CA PRO A 39 8.13 2.50 -8.39
C PRO A 39 8.30 2.55 -6.86
N TYR A 40 8.77 1.46 -6.27
CA TYR A 40 8.98 1.42 -4.83
C TYR A 40 10.24 0.67 -4.41
N THR A 41 10.73 1.01 -3.22
CA THR A 41 11.73 0.23 -2.49
C THR A 41 11.10 -0.36 -1.23
N LEU A 42 11.32 -1.65 -0.99
CA LEU A 42 10.94 -2.30 0.28
C LEU A 42 11.97 -1.92 1.36
N ILE A 43 11.53 -1.18 2.38
CA ILE A 43 12.41 -0.63 3.41
C ILE A 43 12.32 -1.37 4.76
N SER A 44 11.20 -2.05 5.04
CA SER A 44 11.06 -2.88 6.25
C SER A 44 10.02 -3.98 6.07
N THR A 45 10.19 -5.06 6.83
CA THR A 45 9.22 -6.18 6.94
C THR A 45 8.66 -6.32 8.36
N GLU A 46 8.88 -5.34 9.23
CA GLU A 46 8.42 -5.36 10.62
C GLU A 46 6.94 -4.97 10.75
N GLY A 47 6.13 -5.92 11.22
CA GLY A 47 4.68 -5.73 11.38
C GLY A 47 3.92 -5.48 10.06
N GLY A 48 4.54 -5.83 8.92
CA GLY A 48 4.02 -5.56 7.58
C GLY A 48 5.15 -5.26 6.60
N TYR A 49 4.82 -4.99 5.34
CA TYR A 49 5.77 -4.65 4.28
C TYR A 49 5.70 -3.15 4.02
N LEU A 50 6.71 -2.43 4.49
CA LEU A 50 6.81 -0.99 4.34
C LEU A 50 7.54 -0.64 3.05
N LEU A 51 6.88 0.13 2.20
CA LEU A 51 7.35 0.54 0.89
C LEU A 51 7.57 2.05 0.86
N GLU A 52 8.74 2.48 0.40
CA GLU A 52 9.00 3.86 -0.01
C GLU A 52 8.65 4.01 -1.49
N LEU A 53 7.81 4.99 -1.80
CA LEU A 53 7.31 5.29 -3.14
C LEU A 53 8.19 6.36 -3.79
N GLU A 54 8.80 6.07 -4.94
CA GLU A 54 9.65 7.01 -5.66
C GLU A 54 8.86 8.19 -6.24
N ALA A 55 7.64 7.93 -6.70
CA ALA A 55 6.69 8.95 -7.13
C ALA A 55 5.57 9.03 -6.10
N SER A 56 5.54 10.06 -5.25
CA SER A 56 4.56 10.17 -4.17
C SER A 56 3.12 10.34 -4.69
N PRO A 57 2.27 9.28 -4.75
CA PRO A 57 0.90 9.43 -5.21
C PRO A 57 0.13 10.40 -4.31
N SER A 58 -0.71 11.22 -4.93
CA SER A 58 -1.59 12.15 -4.25
C SER A 58 -2.98 11.58 -4.09
N PHE A 59 -3.42 11.45 -2.84
CA PHE A 59 -4.77 11.04 -2.48
C PHE A 59 -5.40 12.18 -1.65
N TYR A 60 -6.53 12.71 -2.10
CA TYR A 60 -7.16 13.90 -1.51
C TYR A 60 -6.18 15.06 -1.29
N ASP A 61 -5.46 15.44 -2.36
CA ASP A 61 -4.44 16.51 -2.36
C ASP A 61 -3.25 16.29 -1.42
N THR A 62 -3.12 15.09 -0.83
CA THR A 62 -2.02 14.76 0.09
C THR A 62 -1.09 13.76 -0.57
N GLN A 63 0.20 14.10 -0.67
CA GLN A 63 1.22 13.22 -1.23
C GLN A 63 1.68 12.19 -0.20
N ASN A 64 1.76 10.93 -0.63
CA ASN A 64 2.10 9.81 0.24
C ASN A 64 3.43 9.24 -0.21
N ARG A 65 4.46 9.37 0.62
CA ARG A 65 5.79 8.83 0.32
C ARG A 65 5.91 7.37 0.74
N TYR A 66 5.11 6.92 1.70
CA TYR A 66 5.17 5.55 2.19
C TYR A 66 3.81 4.89 2.22
N ILE A 67 3.81 3.59 1.94
CA ILE A 67 2.69 2.71 2.26
C ILE A 67 3.18 1.50 3.04
N LYS A 68 2.39 1.06 4.03
CA LYS A 68 2.63 -0.18 4.75
C LYS A 68 1.54 -1.18 4.42
N LEU A 69 1.92 -2.28 3.78
CA LEU A 69 1.03 -3.40 3.49
C LEU A 69 1.01 -4.35 4.68
N ILE A 70 -0.17 -4.63 5.22
CA ILE A 70 -0.36 -5.46 6.41
C ILE A 70 -1.25 -6.65 6.04
N PRO A 71 -0.67 -7.79 5.64
CA PRO A 71 -1.43 -9.01 5.40
C PRO A 71 -2.23 -9.43 6.62
N LYS A 72 -3.52 -9.75 6.42
CA LYS A 72 -4.40 -10.22 7.50
C LYS A 72 -4.15 -11.67 7.91
N THR A 73 -3.43 -12.40 7.08
CA THR A 73 -2.98 -13.78 7.30
C THR A 73 -1.49 -13.86 6.95
N ASP A 74 -0.94 -15.07 6.88
CA ASP A 74 0.41 -15.27 6.34
C ASP A 74 0.57 -14.62 4.97
N ALA A 75 1.67 -13.88 4.77
CA ALA A 75 1.91 -13.08 3.58
C ALA A 75 2.05 -13.91 2.30
N ASN A 76 2.36 -15.21 2.39
CA ASN A 76 2.43 -16.13 1.26
C ASN A 76 1.05 -16.69 0.87
N THR A 77 0.01 -16.42 1.66
CA THR A 77 -1.35 -16.93 1.44
C THR A 77 -2.43 -15.86 1.56
N ALA A 78 -2.02 -14.60 1.73
CA ALA A 78 -2.91 -13.48 2.00
C ALA A 78 -4.02 -13.33 0.95
N LYS A 79 -5.26 -13.24 1.43
CA LYS A 79 -6.45 -12.92 0.64
C LYS A 79 -7.02 -11.54 0.96
N SER A 80 -6.51 -10.89 2.00
CA SER A 80 -6.79 -9.50 2.30
C SER A 80 -5.57 -8.85 2.97
N ILE A 81 -5.46 -7.55 2.73
CA ILE A 81 -4.41 -6.71 3.29
C ILE A 81 -5.06 -5.43 3.84
N GLU A 82 -4.46 -4.87 4.87
CA GLU A 82 -4.64 -3.46 5.19
C GLU A 82 -3.48 -2.66 4.60
N VAL A 83 -3.75 -1.40 4.29
CA VAL A 83 -2.78 -0.46 3.75
C VAL A 83 -2.88 0.83 4.56
N ALA A 84 -1.76 1.18 5.19
CA ALA A 84 -1.56 2.47 5.85
C ALA A 84 -0.73 3.38 4.94
N PHE A 85 -1.07 4.67 4.87
CA PHE A 85 -0.37 5.67 4.07
C PHE A 85 0.25 6.73 4.97
N TYR A 86 1.50 7.11 4.68
CA TYR A 86 2.25 8.10 5.41
C TYR A 86 2.86 9.12 4.44
N THR A 87 2.89 10.39 4.83
CA THR A 87 3.42 11.49 4.01
C THR A 87 4.94 11.53 4.02
N ASP A 88 5.55 11.22 5.16
CA ASP A 88 6.99 11.39 5.40
C ASP A 88 7.53 10.51 6.54
N ASP A 89 8.85 10.59 6.75
CA ASP A 89 9.59 9.84 7.75
C ASP A 89 9.14 10.13 9.18
N SER A 90 8.67 11.35 9.47
CA SER A 90 8.24 11.73 10.81
C SER A 90 6.94 11.04 11.20
N GLN A 91 5.98 10.96 10.27
CA GLN A 91 4.75 10.19 10.46
C GLN A 91 5.05 8.70 10.61
N LEU A 92 5.97 8.17 9.80
CA LEU A 92 6.36 6.77 9.88
C LEU A 92 6.95 6.42 11.26
N GLN A 93 7.82 7.28 11.81
CA GLN A 93 8.45 7.05 13.13
C GLN A 93 7.45 7.04 14.29
N ASN A 94 6.37 7.81 14.17
CA ASN A 94 5.32 7.90 15.19
C ASN A 94 4.14 6.94 14.92
N ASP A 95 4.21 6.17 13.83
CA ASP A 95 3.10 5.35 13.30
C ASP A 95 1.80 6.16 13.07
N GLU A 96 1.95 7.42 12.64
CA GLU A 96 0.86 8.36 12.39
C GLU A 96 0.45 8.33 10.91
N TYR A 97 -0.29 7.29 10.51
CA TYR A 97 -0.83 7.22 9.17
C TYR A 97 -1.93 8.27 8.95
N ILE A 98 -1.93 8.90 7.77
CA ILE A 98 -2.99 9.84 7.38
C ILE A 98 -4.21 9.13 6.80
N MET A 99 -4.03 7.87 6.40
CA MET A 99 -5.06 7.09 5.74
C MET A 99 -4.85 5.61 5.98
N TYR A 100 -5.95 4.89 6.17
CA TYR A 100 -5.94 3.46 6.42
C TYR A 100 -7.13 2.78 5.77
N GLY A 101 -6.91 1.65 5.11
CA GLY A 101 -7.99 0.90 4.51
C GLY A 101 -7.65 -0.54 4.21
N GLY A 102 -8.66 -1.32 3.84
CA GLY A 102 -8.51 -2.72 3.46
C GLY A 102 -8.65 -2.95 1.96
N TYR A 103 -7.88 -3.89 1.43
CA TYR A 103 -8.10 -4.51 0.14
C TYR A 103 -8.30 -6.02 0.29
N PHE A 104 -8.93 -6.66 -0.70
CA PHE A 104 -9.04 -8.11 -0.81
C PHE A 104 -8.59 -8.60 -2.20
N ALA A 105 -8.11 -9.82 -2.28
CA ALA A 105 -7.80 -10.48 -3.55
C ALA A 105 -9.07 -11.13 -4.09
N GLU A 106 -9.39 -10.89 -5.36
CA GLU A 106 -10.41 -11.65 -6.09
C GLU A 106 -10.00 -13.13 -6.25
#